data_AF-A0A6N7LXC3-F1
#
_entry.id   AF-A0A6N7LXC3-F1
#
_cell.length_a   1.000
_cell.length_b   1.000
_cell.length_c   1.000
_cell.angle_alpha   90.00
_cell.angle_beta   90.00
_cell.angle_gamma   90.00
#
_symmetry.space_group_name_H-M   'P 1'
#
loop_
_entity.id
_entity.type
_entity.pdbx_description
1 polymer ?
#
loop_
_entity_poly.entity_id
_entity_poly.type
_entity_poly.pdbx_seq_one_letter_code
_entity_poly.pdbx_strand_id
1 'polypeptide(L)'
;MDKLNIEWLKGKLNFYFRYKRQLLESMIEGSCINIGCGSHIIKNAVNIDEELPHLPYPDNSFDTVICSDVLKHIGPHKQAIGELLRIARKNNYHSICI
;
A
#
# COMPACT_ATOMS: atom_id res chain seq x y z
N MET A 1 0.11 16.19 -17.25
CA MET A 1 0.22 15.01 -16.36
C MET A 1 -0.13 13.82 -17.22
N ASP A 2 0.88 13.29 -17.91
CA ASP A 2 0.69 12.31 -18.96
C ASP A 2 0.32 10.96 -18.36
N LYS A 3 -0.78 10.40 -18.83
CA LYS A 3 -1.26 9.07 -18.45
C LYS A 3 -0.16 8.06 -18.78
N LEU A 4 0.41 7.45 -17.74
CA LEU A 4 1.36 6.34 -17.84
C LEU A 4 0.81 5.28 -18.80
N ASN A 5 1.46 5.12 -19.95
CA ASN A 5 1.06 4.16 -20.96
C ASN A 5 1.51 2.76 -20.53
N ILE A 6 0.53 1.94 -20.14
CA ILE A 6 0.70 0.58 -19.60
C ILE A 6 1.46 -0.33 -20.58
N GLU A 7 1.34 -0.11 -21.89
CA GLU A 7 2.07 -0.88 -22.91
C GLU A 7 3.60 -0.69 -22.85
N TRP A 8 4.08 0.49 -22.46
CA TRP A 8 5.52 0.77 -22.35
C TRP A 8 6.18 0.03 -21.18
N LEU A 9 5.40 -0.34 -20.16
CA LEU A 9 5.87 -1.00 -18.95
C LEU A 9 6.04 -2.51 -19.12
N LYS A 10 5.35 -3.12 -20.09
CA LYS A 10 5.33 -4.59 -20.29
C LYS A 10 6.71 -5.20 -20.57
N GLY A 11 7.62 -4.47 -21.20
CA GLY A 11 8.99 -4.93 -21.52
C GLY A 11 10.04 -4.66 -20.44
N LYS A 12 9.67 -3.97 -19.34
CA LYS A 12 10.60 -3.53 -18.30
C LYS A 12 10.03 -3.80 -16.91
N LEU A 13 9.72 -5.06 -16.62
CA LEU A 13 9.15 -5.47 -15.34
C LEU A 13 9.90 -4.88 -14.13
N ASN A 14 11.23 -4.85 -14.18
CA ASN A 14 12.08 -4.20 -13.16
C ASN A 14 11.90 -2.68 -13.05
N PHE A 15 11.64 -1.99 -14.17
CA PHE A 15 11.37 -0.56 -14.19
C PHE A 15 10.02 -0.25 -13.57
N TYR A 16 8.97 -1.02 -13.90
CA TYR A 16 7.64 -0.85 -13.31
C TYR A 16 7.69 -0.97 -11.79
N PHE A 17 8.29 -2.06 -11.28
CA PHE A 17 8.42 -2.25 -9.84
C PHE A 17 9.28 -1.18 -9.16
N ARG A 18 10.34 -0.71 -9.83
CA ARG A 18 11.18 0.39 -9.32
C ARG A 18 10.43 1.71 -9.25
N TYR A 19 9.72 2.07 -10.32
CA TYR A 19 8.94 3.31 -10.39
C TYR A 19 7.77 3.29 -9.39
N LYS A 20 7.02 2.18 -9.33
CA LYS A 20 5.94 1.97 -8.35
C LYS A 20 6.45 2.18 -6.92
N ARG A 21 7.59 1.57 -6.58
CA ARG A 21 8.21 1.75 -5.27
C ARG A 21 8.58 3.20 -4.98
N GLN A 22 9.22 3.89 -5.93
CA GLN A 22 9.58 5.31 -5.76
C GLN A 22 8.35 6.19 -5.55
N LEU A 23 7.25 5.92 -6.28
CA LEU A 23 6.00 6.63 -6.11
C LEU A 23 5.41 6.39 -4.70
N LEU A 24 5.37 5.13 -4.25
CA LEU A 24 4.89 4.78 -2.91
C LEU A 24 5.75 5.41 -1.81
N GLU A 25 7.08 5.36 -1.95
CA GLU A 25 8.04 5.99 -1.03
C GLU A 25 7.84 7.52 -0.97
N SER A 26 7.45 8.16 -2.09
CA SER A 26 7.19 9.61 -2.13
C SER A 26 5.88 10.04 -1.46
N MET A 27 4.97 9.10 -1.19
CA MET A 27 3.70 9.34 -0.50
C MET A 27 3.82 9.16 1.01
N ILE A 28 4.97 8.73 1.52
CA ILE A 28 5.15 8.49 2.95
C ILE A 28 5.30 9.82 3.68
N GLU A 29 4.34 10.08 4.56
CA GLU A 29 4.41 11.10 5.58
C GLU A 29 4.53 10.39 6.94
N GLY A 30 5.54 10.73 7.74
CA GLY A 30 5.72 10.19 9.09
C GLY A 30 5.91 8.68 9.15
N SER A 31 5.23 8.04 10.12
CA SER A 31 5.22 6.59 10.30
C SER A 31 4.39 5.88 9.24
N CYS A 32 4.97 4.88 8.58
CA CYS A 32 4.30 4.14 7.49
C CYS A 32 4.20 2.64 7.79
N ILE A 33 3.06 2.05 7.42
CA ILE A 33 2.87 0.60 7.31
C ILE A 33 2.48 0.22 5.87
N ASN A 34 3.09 -0.84 5.36
CA ASN A 34 2.78 -1.45 4.07
C ASN A 34 2.20 -2.84 4.29
N ILE A 35 0.97 -3.04 3.85
CA ILE A 35 0.28 -4.33 3.83
C ILE A 35 0.37 -4.83 2.39
N GLY A 36 1.27 -5.78 2.15
CA GLY A 36 1.72 -6.12 0.80
C GLY A 36 2.42 -7.47 0.72
N CYS A 37 2.30 -8.14 -0.42
CA CYS A 37 3.14 -9.30 -0.70
C CYS A 37 4.61 -8.84 -0.82
N GLY A 38 5.54 -9.54 -0.17
CA GLY A 38 6.97 -9.18 -0.03
C GLY A 38 7.77 -8.86 -1.31
N SER A 39 7.16 -8.97 -2.49
CA SER A 39 7.66 -8.40 -3.74
C SER A 39 7.72 -6.85 -3.76
N HIS A 40 7.05 -6.17 -2.83
CA HIS A 40 6.97 -4.71 -2.75
C HIS A 40 7.44 -4.16 -1.40
N ILE A 41 8.66 -4.47 -0.99
CA ILE A 41 9.25 -3.86 0.23
C ILE A 41 9.45 -2.37 0.01
N ILE A 42 8.80 -1.56 0.85
CA ILE A 42 8.90 -0.11 0.85
C ILE A 42 9.90 0.31 1.93
N LYS A 43 10.86 1.17 1.58
CA LYS A 43 11.82 1.70 2.55
C LYS A 43 11.11 2.61 3.56
N ASN A 44 11.58 2.59 4.81
CA ASN A 44 11.03 3.39 5.91
C ASN A 44 9.56 3.06 6.26
N ALA A 45 9.09 1.87 5.89
CA ALA A 45 7.79 1.35 6.29
C ALA A 45 7.94 0.05 7.09
N VAL A 46 7.00 -0.20 7.99
CA VAL A 46 6.76 -1.53 8.55
C VAL A 46 6.08 -2.35 7.45
N ASN A 47 6.75 -3.38 6.93
CA ASN A 47 6.22 -4.21 5.84
C ASN A 47 5.66 -5.50 6.44
N ILE A 48 4.37 -5.76 6.25
CA ILE A 48 3.69 -6.96 6.76
C ILE A 48 2.96 -7.70 5.64
N ASP A 49 2.90 -9.02 5.79
CA ASP A 49 2.11 -9.94 4.98
C ASP A 49 1.09 -10.63 5.90
N GLU A 50 0.22 -9.82 6.50
CA GLU A 50 -0.82 -10.30 7.42
C GLU A 50 -2.20 -10.25 6.76
N GLU A 51 -3.08 -11.12 7.25
CA GLU A 51 -4.45 -11.24 6.76
C GLU A 51 -5.34 -10.13 7.34
N LEU A 52 -6.07 -9.42 6.48
CA LEU A 52 -7.13 -8.48 6.87
C LEU A 52 -8.43 -9.27 7.18
N PRO A 53 -9.33 -8.78 8.04
CA PRO A 53 -9.49 -7.38 8.45
C PRO A 53 -9.15 -7.08 9.92
N HIS A 54 -8.27 -7.85 10.57
CA HIS A 54 -7.92 -7.61 11.97
C HIS A 54 -6.41 -7.50 12.14
N LEU A 55 -5.92 -6.28 12.24
CA LEU A 55 -4.52 -5.96 12.48
C LEU A 55 -4.30 -5.65 13.97
N PRO A 56 -3.18 -6.11 14.55
CA PRO A 56 -2.87 -5.94 15.98
C PRO A 56 -2.36 -4.53 16.31
N TYR A 57 -2.87 -3.50 15.64
CA TYR A 57 -2.48 -2.11 15.83
C TYR A 57 -3.64 -1.28 16.38
N PRO A 58 -3.40 -0.33 17.30
CA PRO A 58 -4.42 0.62 17.75
C PRO A 58 -4.93 1.52 16.62
N ASP A 59 -6.07 2.16 16.85
CA ASP A 59 -6.60 3.20 15.98
C ASP A 59 -5.59 4.33 15.82
N ASN A 60 -5.50 4.93 14.64
CA ASN A 60 -4.63 6.07 14.36
C ASN A 60 -3.16 5.80 14.77
N SER A 61 -2.65 4.60 14.49
CA SER A 61 -1.29 4.19 14.85
C SER A 61 -0.24 4.63 13.82
N PHE A 62 -0.62 4.82 12.56
CA PHE A 62 0.28 5.17 11.47
C PHE A 62 -0.14 6.47 10.77
N ASP A 63 0.84 7.28 10.40
CA ASP A 63 0.62 8.52 9.63
C ASP A 63 0.32 8.21 8.16
N THR A 64 0.88 7.12 7.61
CA THR A 64 0.62 6.61 6.26
C THR A 64 0.32 5.11 6.27
N VAL A 65 -0.73 4.69 5.58
CA VAL A 65 -1.07 3.28 5.36
C VAL A 65 -1.10 2.99 3.86
N ILE A 66 -0.26 2.05 3.42
CA ILE A 66 -0.18 1.58 2.04
C ILE A 66 -0.69 0.15 1.99
N CYS A 67 -1.64 -0.13 1.10
CA CYS A 67 -2.02 -1.50 0.76
C CYS A 67 -1.65 -1.77 -0.70
N SER A 68 -0.72 -2.70 -0.92
CA SER A 68 -0.14 -2.99 -2.24
C SER A 68 -0.45 -4.42 -2.70
N ASP A 69 -1.26 -4.53 -3.75
CA ASP A 69 -1.59 -5.80 -4.45
C ASP A 69 -2.28 -6.89 -3.60
N VAL A 70 -2.74 -6.60 -2.37
CA VAL A 70 -3.38 -7.60 -1.49
C VAL A 70 -4.92 -7.54 -1.53
N LEU A 71 -5.51 -6.34 -1.64
CA LEU A 71 -6.97 -6.16 -1.53
C LEU A 71 -7.77 -6.99 -2.54
N LYS A 72 -7.22 -7.31 -3.71
CA LYS A 72 -7.85 -8.16 -4.74
C LYS A 72 -7.98 -9.63 -4.34
N HIS A 73 -7.19 -10.07 -3.36
CA HIS A 73 -7.19 -11.43 -2.85
C HIS A 73 -8.03 -11.59 -1.58
N ILE A 74 -8.45 -10.47 -0.97
CA ILE A 74 -9.16 -10.46 0.30
C ILE A 74 -10.63 -10.10 0.07
N GLY A 75 -11.54 -10.96 0.52
CA GLY A 75 -12.95 -10.61 0.73
C GLY A 75 -13.29 -10.61 2.21
N PRO A 76 -14.28 -9.82 2.69
CA PRO A 76 -15.01 -8.73 2.05
C PRO A 76 -14.27 -7.37 2.14
N HIS A 77 -14.09 -6.69 0.99
CA HIS A 77 -13.28 -5.47 0.86
C HIS A 77 -13.66 -4.33 1.82
N LYS A 78 -14.95 -4.18 2.17
CA LYS A 78 -15.38 -3.12 3.09
C LYS A 78 -14.76 -3.23 4.47
N GLN A 79 -14.64 -4.46 5.00
CA GLN A 79 -14.04 -4.69 6.32
C GLN A 79 -12.53 -4.44 6.26
N ALA A 80 -11.88 -4.94 5.22
CA ALA A 80 -10.45 -4.71 4.99
C ALA A 80 -10.13 -3.21 4.86
N ILE A 81 -10.90 -2.45 4.07
CA ILE A 81 -10.73 -1.00 3.95
C ILE A 81 -11.02 -0.30 5.28
N GLY A 82 -12.07 -0.71 6.00
CA GLY A 82 -12.39 -0.19 7.33
C GLY A 82 -11.23 -0.36 8.31
N GLU A 83 -10.57 -1.52 8.28
CA GLU A 83 -9.41 -1.80 9.12
C GLU A 83 -8.20 -0.95 8.75
N LEU A 84 -7.91 -0.80 7.46
CA LEU A 84 -6.83 0.06 6.99
C LEU A 84 -7.07 1.54 7.35
N LEU A 85 -8.32 1.99 7.27
CA LEU A 85 -8.71 3.33 7.69
C LEU A 85 -8.63 3.50 9.22
N ARG A 86 -8.95 2.45 9.99
CA ARG A 86 -8.89 2.47 11.46
C ARG A 86 -7.48 2.76 11.96
N ILE A 87 -6.47 2.11 11.38
CA ILE A 87 -5.08 2.27 11.80
C ILE A 87 -4.40 3.53 11.23
N ALA A 88 -5.00 4.20 10.24
CA ALA A 88 -4.49 5.44 9.65
C ALA A 88 -4.88 6.69 10.48
N ARG A 89 -3.92 7.58 10.74
CA ARG A 89 -4.18 8.92 11.31
C ARG A 89 -4.78 9.83 10.26
N LYS A 90 -6.05 10.22 10.44
CA LYS A 90 -6.76 11.30 9.71
C LYS A 90 -6.52 11.35 8.19
N ASN A 91 -7.42 10.79 7.38
CA ASN A 91 -7.55 10.97 5.92
C ASN A 91 -6.31 10.69 5.02
N ASN A 92 -5.13 10.41 5.58
CA ASN A 92 -3.93 10.00 4.85
C ASN A 92 -3.89 8.48 4.63
N TYR A 93 -4.95 7.98 3.99
CA TYR A 93 -5.00 6.61 3.51
C TYR A 93 -4.76 6.58 2.00
N HIS A 94 -3.69 5.90 1.60
CA HIS A 94 -3.36 5.71 0.19
C HIS A 94 -3.54 4.24 -0.16
N SER A 95 -4.73 3.89 -0.68
CA SER A 95 -4.92 2.60 -1.33
C SER A 95 -4.35 2.66 -2.74
N ILE A 96 -3.33 1.85 -3.03
CA ILE A 96 -2.84 1.66 -4.39
C ILE A 96 -3.00 0.19 -4.73
N CYS A 97 -4.21 -0.14 -5.18
CA CYS A 97 -4.50 -1.40 -5.84
C CYS A 97 -4.12 -1.28 -7.33
N ILE A 98 -3.14 -2.05 -7.80
CA ILE A 98 -2.91 -2.27 -9.24
C ILE A 98 -2.84 -3.78 -9.52
#